data_AF-A0A3L7RSY3-F1
#
_entry.id   AF-A0A3L7RSY3-F1
#
_cell.length_a   1.000
_cell.length_b   1.000
_cell.length_c   1.000
_cell.angle_alpha   90.00
_cell.angle_beta   90.00
_cell.angle_gamma   90.00
#
_symmetry.space_group_name_H-M   'P 1'
#
loop_
_entity.id
_entity.type
_entity.pdbx_description
1 polymer ?
#
loop_
_entity_poly.entity_id
_entity_poly.type
_entity_poly.pdbx_seq_one_letter_code
_entity_poly.pdbx_strand_id
1 'polypeptide(L)'
;MALDTFLRSLFDHGRLAVPVPESVEGEAELVATGAILAGFEADWRLDFPGTAPAWNREAGLFAARVLYRGAQGAMFRQIGAEALRAGFALPPPDGGDAASAHYSVDVTLRFLPDLARMARGASADDPLVGLLDTLAREWPLSSVGMPGVEPKSIEPIAGHPGLLRLYIDRIVAAADISRLGDQRVADAARRAVGAHDELCPVLSRLLPRGNDR
;
A
#
# COMPACT_ATOMS: atom_id res chain seq x y z
N MET A 1 -22.65 -1.13 8.37
CA MET A 1 -22.53 -2.40 7.60
C MET A 1 -21.98 -2.09 6.23
N ALA A 2 -20.73 -1.67 6.18
CA ALA A 2 -20.14 -1.11 4.98
C ALA A 2 -18.69 -1.57 4.81
N LEU A 3 -17.89 -1.49 5.88
CA LEU A 3 -16.44 -1.69 5.82
C LEU A 3 -16.04 -3.18 5.86
N ASP A 4 -16.69 -3.98 6.71
CA ASP A 4 -16.43 -5.42 6.83
C ASP A 4 -16.79 -6.18 5.54
N THR A 5 -17.94 -5.83 4.94
CA THR A 5 -18.40 -6.40 3.67
C THR A 5 -17.49 -5.98 2.51
N PHE A 6 -17.05 -4.71 2.51
CA PHE A 6 -16.06 -4.22 1.55
C PHE A 6 -14.76 -5.02 1.61
N LEU A 7 -14.21 -5.25 2.81
CA LEU A 7 -12.96 -6.00 2.97
C LEU A 7 -13.07 -7.46 2.51
N ARG A 8 -14.18 -8.14 2.82
CA ARG A 8 -14.43 -9.51 2.32
C ARG A 8 -14.44 -9.55 0.80
N SER A 9 -15.19 -8.64 0.16
CA SER A 9 -15.23 -8.53 -1.30
C SER A 9 -13.84 -8.24 -1.90
N LEU A 10 -13.06 -7.38 -1.24
CA LEU A 10 -11.71 -7.03 -1.68
C LEU A 10 -10.75 -8.22 -1.56
N PHE A 11 -10.73 -8.92 -0.44
CA PHE A 11 -9.79 -10.01 -0.19
C PHE A 11 -10.18 -11.30 -0.92
N ASP A 12 -11.47 -11.66 -0.94
CA ASP A 12 -11.93 -12.92 -1.54
C ASP A 12 -12.00 -12.83 -3.07
N HIS A 13 -12.25 -11.64 -3.62
CA HIS A 13 -12.58 -11.48 -5.03
C HIS A 13 -11.78 -10.39 -5.76
N GLY A 14 -10.98 -9.59 -5.05
CA GLY A 14 -10.27 -8.45 -5.66
C GLY A 14 -11.22 -7.36 -6.17
N ARG A 15 -12.45 -7.27 -5.65
CA ARG A 15 -13.49 -6.35 -6.15
C ARG A 15 -13.86 -5.30 -5.12
N LEU A 16 -13.92 -4.04 -5.55
CA LEU A 16 -14.43 -2.93 -4.75
C LEU A 16 -15.96 -2.91 -4.84
N ALA A 17 -16.64 -3.39 -3.80
CA ALA A 17 -18.07 -3.19 -3.62
C ALA A 17 -18.28 -2.19 -2.48
N VAL A 18 -18.73 -0.98 -2.82
CA VAL A 18 -18.75 0.15 -1.88
C VAL A 18 -20.16 0.74 -1.81
N PRO A 19 -20.82 0.72 -0.64
CA PRO A 19 -22.11 1.38 -0.49
C PRO A 19 -21.94 2.90 -0.39
N VAL A 20 -23.05 3.61 -0.63
CA VAL A 20 -23.14 5.06 -0.50
C VAL A 20 -22.69 5.48 0.91
N PRO A 21 -21.96 6.60 1.07
CA PRO A 21 -21.51 7.05 2.38
C PRO A 21 -22.72 7.53 3.20
N GLU A 22 -23.24 6.67 4.09
CA GLU A 22 -24.44 6.99 4.87
C GLU A 22 -24.21 6.97 6.39
N SER A 23 -23.06 6.50 6.91
CA SER A 23 -22.82 6.48 8.37
C SER A 23 -21.35 6.50 8.79
N VAL A 24 -21.15 6.94 10.04
CA VAL A 24 -19.91 6.80 10.82
C VAL A 24 -19.78 5.34 11.26
N GLU A 25 -18.57 4.77 11.17
CA GLU A 25 -18.35 3.38 11.59
C GLU A 25 -18.58 3.23 13.10
N GLY A 26 -19.48 2.34 13.49
CA GLY A 26 -19.71 2.03 14.90
C GLY A 26 -18.61 1.11 15.47
N GLU A 27 -18.44 1.11 16.80
CA GLU A 27 -17.44 0.29 17.48
C GLU A 27 -17.53 -1.20 17.11
N ALA A 28 -18.74 -1.76 17.06
CA ALA A 28 -18.95 -3.15 16.67
C ALA A 28 -18.47 -3.45 15.23
N GLU A 29 -18.61 -2.49 14.31
CA GLU A 29 -18.12 -2.62 12.93
C GLU A 29 -16.58 -2.57 12.89
N LEU A 30 -15.95 -1.72 13.69
CA LEU A 30 -14.48 -1.67 13.83
C LEU A 30 -13.91 -2.95 14.44
N VAL A 31 -14.59 -3.53 15.43
CA VAL A 31 -14.23 -4.84 16.01
C VAL A 31 -14.29 -5.93 14.95
N ALA A 32 -15.39 -6.04 14.20
CA ALA A 32 -15.55 -7.02 13.14
C ALA A 32 -14.52 -6.84 12.01
N THR A 33 -14.26 -5.59 11.61
CA THR A 33 -13.24 -5.21 10.62
C THR A 33 -11.85 -5.67 11.08
N GLY A 34 -11.51 -5.41 12.35
CA GLY A 34 -10.23 -5.82 12.92
C GLY A 34 -10.03 -7.34 12.91
N ALA A 35 -11.09 -8.12 13.14
CA ALA A 35 -11.05 -9.58 13.07
C ALA A 35 -10.83 -10.10 11.64
N ILE A 36 -11.47 -9.47 10.64
CA ILE A 36 -11.25 -9.81 9.22
C ILE A 36 -9.81 -9.52 8.80
N LEU A 37 -9.29 -8.35 9.18
CA LEU A 37 -7.91 -7.97 8.90
C LEU A 37 -6.90 -8.93 9.54
N ALA A 38 -7.11 -9.30 10.81
CA ALA A 38 -6.24 -10.24 11.50
C ALA A 38 -6.27 -11.64 10.88
N GLY A 39 -7.45 -12.10 10.41
CA GLY A 39 -7.56 -13.38 9.70
C GLY A 39 -6.79 -13.37 8.39
N PHE A 40 -6.99 -12.34 7.55
CA PHE A 40 -6.25 -12.20 6.30
C PHE A 40 -4.74 -12.05 6.54
N GLU A 41 -4.34 -11.29 7.56
CA GLU A 41 -2.92 -11.12 7.91
C GLU A 41 -2.29 -12.45 8.34
N ALA A 42 -3.01 -13.28 9.11
CA ALA A 42 -2.51 -14.57 9.55
C ALA A 42 -2.21 -15.50 8.37
N ASP A 43 -3.07 -15.48 7.34
CA ASP A 43 -2.85 -16.24 6.10
C ASP A 43 -1.72 -15.63 5.27
N TRP A 44 -1.75 -14.30 5.04
CA TRP A 44 -0.73 -13.58 4.27
C TRP A 44 0.67 -13.72 4.84
N ARG A 45 0.80 -13.75 6.17
CA ARG A 45 2.07 -13.92 6.89
C ARG A 45 2.78 -15.22 6.52
N LEU A 46 2.05 -16.28 6.15
CA LEU A 46 2.64 -17.57 5.79
C LEU A 46 3.50 -17.49 4.52
N ASP A 47 3.15 -16.59 3.60
CA ASP A 47 3.88 -16.34 2.35
C ASP A 47 4.87 -15.17 2.47
N PHE A 48 5.01 -14.57 3.66
CA PHE A 48 5.87 -13.42 3.85
C PHE A 48 7.36 -13.82 3.76
N PRO A 49 8.21 -13.03 3.06
CA PRO A 49 9.63 -13.35 2.96
C PRO A 49 10.34 -13.19 4.31
N GLY A 50 10.70 -14.32 4.92
CA GLY A 50 11.38 -14.37 6.22
C GLY A 50 10.40 -14.16 7.39
N THR A 51 10.85 -13.47 8.44
CA THR A 51 10.00 -13.19 9.60
C THR A 51 9.18 -11.93 9.37
N ALA A 52 7.86 -12.01 9.39
CA ALA A 52 7.01 -10.82 9.29
C ALA A 52 7.13 -9.93 10.54
N PRO A 53 7.06 -8.59 10.37
CA PRO A 53 6.88 -7.68 11.50
C PRO A 53 5.63 -8.03 12.33
N ALA A 54 5.57 -7.49 13.55
CA ALA A 54 4.37 -7.63 14.38
C ALA A 54 3.15 -7.01 13.68
N TRP A 55 1.99 -7.65 13.80
CA TRP A 55 0.72 -7.06 13.38
C TRP A 55 0.31 -5.94 14.34
N ASN A 56 -0.01 -4.78 13.79
CA ASN A 56 -0.57 -3.64 14.49
C ASN A 56 -2.01 -3.41 14.00
N ARG A 57 -2.96 -3.75 14.86
CA ARG A 57 -4.39 -3.66 14.56
C ARG A 57 -4.83 -2.24 14.18
N GLU A 58 -4.35 -1.22 14.89
CA GLU A 58 -4.75 0.17 14.66
C GLU A 58 -4.24 0.68 13.31
N ALA A 59 -3.02 0.29 12.93
CA ALA A 59 -2.46 0.56 11.60
C ALA A 59 -3.26 -0.13 10.49
N GLY A 60 -3.67 -1.38 10.69
CA GLY A 60 -4.54 -2.09 9.77
C GLY A 60 -5.92 -1.44 9.60
N LEU A 61 -6.54 -1.03 10.71
CA LEU A 61 -7.84 -0.35 10.70
C LEU A 61 -7.75 1.01 10.01
N PHE A 62 -6.70 1.79 10.29
CA PHE A 62 -6.42 3.04 9.59
C PHE A 62 -6.39 2.80 8.06
N ALA A 63 -5.59 1.83 7.61
CA ALA A 63 -5.46 1.50 6.20
C ALA A 63 -6.78 1.09 5.55
N ALA A 64 -7.55 0.22 6.21
CA ALA A 64 -8.85 -0.22 5.72
C ALA A 64 -9.84 0.94 5.56
N ARG A 65 -9.91 1.82 6.55
CA ARG A 65 -10.81 2.99 6.50
C ARG A 65 -10.39 3.95 5.41
N VAL A 66 -9.11 4.29 5.29
CA VAL A 66 -8.63 5.21 4.24
C VAL A 66 -8.87 4.62 2.84
N LEU A 67 -8.59 3.33 2.62
CA LEU A 67 -8.85 2.69 1.33
C LEU A 67 -10.36 2.68 1.01
N TYR A 68 -11.20 2.39 2.00
CA TYR A 68 -12.64 2.40 1.86
C TYR A 68 -13.17 3.80 1.49
N ARG A 69 -12.69 4.86 2.15
CA ARG A 69 -13.05 6.25 1.83
C ARG A 69 -12.53 6.67 0.45
N GLY A 70 -11.33 6.23 0.07
CA GLY A 70 -10.81 6.45 -1.28
C GLY A 70 -11.65 5.76 -2.35
N ALA A 71 -12.09 4.53 -2.11
CA ALA A 71 -12.97 3.79 -3.01
C ALA A 71 -14.36 4.45 -3.11
N GLN A 72 -14.91 4.97 -2.01
CA GLN A 72 -16.12 5.81 -2.02
C GLN A 72 -15.92 7.05 -2.90
N GLY A 73 -14.82 7.79 -2.72
CA GLY A 73 -14.51 8.98 -3.53
C GLY A 73 -14.35 8.67 -5.02
N ALA A 74 -13.84 7.48 -5.37
CA ALA A 74 -13.70 7.06 -6.75
C ALA A 74 -15.04 6.67 -7.40
N MET A 75 -15.95 6.05 -6.65
CA MET A 75 -17.24 5.57 -7.15
C MET A 75 -18.36 6.62 -7.08
N PHE A 76 -18.38 7.46 -6.04
CA PHE A 76 -19.41 8.46 -5.80
C PHE A 76 -18.83 9.86 -5.96
N ARG A 77 -18.68 10.30 -7.22
CA ARG A 77 -18.04 11.58 -7.57
C ARG A 77 -18.76 12.82 -7.02
N GLN A 78 -20.02 12.69 -6.61
CA GLN A 78 -20.75 13.76 -5.91
C GLN A 78 -20.26 14.01 -4.47
N ILE A 79 -19.37 13.18 -3.92
CA ILE A 79 -18.72 13.46 -2.64
C ILE A 79 -17.84 14.71 -2.82
N GLY A 80 -18.23 15.81 -2.18
CA GLY A 80 -17.45 17.05 -2.23
C GLY A 80 -16.04 16.87 -1.66
N ALA A 81 -15.09 17.66 -2.18
CA ALA A 81 -13.68 17.58 -1.80
C ALA A 81 -13.44 17.73 -0.28
N GLU A 82 -14.27 18.48 0.42
CA GLU A 82 -14.21 18.63 1.88
C GLU A 82 -14.56 17.34 2.62
N ALA A 83 -15.67 16.70 2.25
CA ALA A 83 -16.07 15.40 2.83
C ALA A 83 -15.02 14.32 2.53
N LEU A 84 -14.42 14.36 1.33
CA LEU A 84 -13.33 13.46 0.97
C LEU A 84 -12.08 13.68 1.84
N ARG A 85 -11.65 14.94 2.01
CA ARG A 85 -10.52 15.28 2.91
C ARG A 85 -10.78 14.84 4.34
N ALA A 86 -12.00 15.04 4.86
CA ALA A 86 -12.36 14.59 6.20
C ALA A 86 -12.23 13.07 6.36
N GLY A 87 -12.58 12.29 5.33
CA GLY A 87 -12.39 10.84 5.32
C GLY A 87 -10.92 10.38 5.35
N PHE A 88 -9.99 11.24 4.92
CA PHE A 88 -8.54 10.99 4.95
C PHE A 88 -7.85 11.60 6.17
N ALA A 89 -8.53 12.45 6.95
CA ALA A 89 -7.98 13.10 8.14
C ALA A 89 -7.90 12.17 9.37
N LEU A 90 -7.81 10.86 9.15
CA LEU A 90 -7.60 9.90 10.22
C LEU A 90 -6.17 10.05 10.75
N PRO A 91 -5.96 10.07 12.07
CA PRO A 91 -4.61 10.12 12.61
C PRO A 91 -3.83 8.89 12.11
N PRO A 92 -2.56 9.05 11.71
CA PRO A 92 -1.72 7.91 11.44
C PRO A 92 -1.63 7.03 12.70
N PRO A 93 -1.37 5.72 12.56
CA PRO A 93 -1.23 4.84 13.71
C PRO A 93 -0.09 5.32 14.62
N ASP A 94 -0.42 5.66 15.86
CA ASP A 94 0.54 6.11 16.87
C ASP A 94 1.25 4.95 17.59
N GLY A 95 2.46 5.21 18.08
CA GLY A 95 3.05 4.49 19.21
C GLY A 95 3.59 3.07 18.94
N GLY A 96 3.96 2.74 17.70
CA GLY A 96 4.50 1.43 17.34
C GLY A 96 5.86 1.46 16.63
N ASP A 97 6.45 0.26 16.47
CA ASP A 97 7.58 0.05 15.58
C ASP A 97 7.18 0.42 14.13
N ALA A 98 8.03 1.19 13.45
CA ALA A 98 7.71 1.72 12.13
C ALA A 98 7.59 0.60 11.08
N ALA A 99 8.40 -0.46 11.17
CA ALA A 99 8.31 -1.60 10.26
C ALA A 99 6.97 -2.34 10.45
N SER A 100 6.55 -2.56 11.70
CA SER A 100 5.22 -3.09 12.05
C SER A 100 4.08 -2.23 11.49
N ALA A 101 4.17 -0.90 11.59
CA ALA A 101 3.17 0.00 11.02
C ALA A 101 3.07 -0.14 9.50
N HIS A 102 4.21 -0.11 8.78
CA HIS A 102 4.24 -0.28 7.33
C HIS A 102 3.67 -1.62 6.89
N TYR A 103 4.08 -2.71 7.55
CA TYR A 103 3.56 -4.05 7.28
C TYR A 103 2.04 -4.11 7.45
N SER A 104 1.54 -3.57 8.56
CA SER A 104 0.12 -3.67 8.92
C SER A 104 -0.77 -2.80 8.03
N VAL A 105 -0.28 -1.61 7.66
CA VAL A 105 -0.96 -0.76 6.66
C VAL A 105 -1.01 -1.47 5.31
N ASP A 106 0.07 -2.14 4.94
CA ASP A 106 0.20 -2.77 3.63
C ASP A 106 -0.79 -3.91 3.38
N VAL A 107 -1.22 -4.61 4.44
CA VAL A 107 -2.26 -5.64 4.36
C VAL A 107 -3.47 -5.17 3.54
N THR A 108 -3.86 -3.91 3.71
CA THR A 108 -4.96 -3.32 2.94
C THR A 108 -4.47 -2.35 1.86
N LEU A 109 -3.48 -1.49 2.15
CA LEU A 109 -3.04 -0.50 1.16
C LEU A 109 -2.24 -1.09 -0.01
N ARG A 110 -1.92 -2.39 -0.04
CA ARG A 110 -1.38 -3.03 -1.25
C ARG A 110 -2.25 -2.85 -2.50
N PHE A 111 -3.54 -2.54 -2.33
CA PHE A 111 -4.49 -2.23 -3.41
C PHE A 111 -4.52 -0.74 -3.79
N LEU A 112 -3.73 0.10 -3.12
CA LEU A 112 -3.63 1.54 -3.38
C LEU A 112 -3.24 1.86 -4.84
N PRO A 113 -2.29 1.15 -5.50
CA PRO A 113 -1.94 1.46 -6.89
C PRO A 113 -3.12 1.28 -7.86
N ASP A 114 -3.98 0.27 -7.62
CA ASP A 114 -5.16 0.01 -8.44
C ASP A 114 -6.23 1.09 -8.23
N LEU A 115 -6.47 1.47 -6.97
CA LEU A 115 -7.38 2.57 -6.64
C LEU A 115 -6.91 3.90 -7.26
N ALA A 116 -5.62 4.21 -7.20
CA ALA A 116 -5.06 5.41 -7.81
C ALA A 116 -5.19 5.40 -9.34
N ARG A 117 -4.99 4.24 -9.98
CA ARG A 117 -5.20 4.08 -11.44
C ARG A 117 -6.65 4.36 -11.82
N MET A 118 -7.60 3.84 -11.03
CA MET A 118 -9.03 4.08 -11.22
C MET A 118 -9.39 5.57 -11.04
N ALA A 119 -8.86 6.23 -10.01
CA ALA A 119 -9.11 7.64 -9.76
C ALA A 119 -8.60 8.54 -10.91
N ARG A 120 -7.35 8.32 -11.35
CA ARG A 120 -6.72 9.09 -12.45
C ARG A 120 -7.39 8.88 -13.80
N GLY A 121 -7.97 7.71 -14.05
CA GLY A 121 -8.71 7.41 -15.28
C GLY A 121 -9.96 8.27 -15.45
N ALA A 122 -10.51 8.86 -14.38
CA ALA A 122 -11.68 9.72 -14.44
C ALA A 122 -11.33 11.20 -14.70
N SER A 123 -10.33 11.75 -14.00
CA SER A 123 -9.83 13.11 -14.18
C SER A 123 -8.45 13.27 -13.54
N ALA A 124 -7.53 13.97 -14.21
CA ALA A 124 -6.20 14.26 -13.66
C ALA A 124 -6.23 15.30 -12.52
N ASP A 125 -7.21 16.20 -12.52
CA ASP A 125 -7.38 17.27 -11.51
C ASP A 125 -8.32 16.86 -10.36
N ASP A 126 -8.57 15.55 -10.23
CA ASP A 126 -9.43 14.99 -9.20
C ASP A 126 -8.80 15.15 -7.80
N PRO A 127 -9.49 15.81 -6.84
CA PRO A 127 -9.00 15.96 -5.46
C PRO A 127 -8.62 14.63 -4.80
N LEU A 128 -9.22 13.51 -5.20
CA LEU A 128 -8.85 12.18 -4.72
C LEU A 128 -7.42 11.81 -5.10
N VAL A 129 -6.97 12.16 -6.31
CA VAL A 129 -5.62 11.82 -6.79
C VAL A 129 -4.57 12.44 -5.87
N GLY A 130 -4.72 13.71 -5.51
CA GLY A 130 -3.81 14.38 -4.58
C GLY A 130 -3.77 13.77 -3.18
N LEU A 131 -4.91 13.26 -2.70
CA LEU A 131 -4.99 12.56 -1.41
C LEU A 131 -4.31 11.18 -1.46
N LEU A 132 -4.54 10.42 -2.54
CA LEU A 132 -3.89 9.12 -2.74
C LEU A 132 -2.38 9.27 -2.95
N ASP A 133 -1.93 10.31 -3.65
CA ASP A 133 -0.50 10.60 -3.81
C ASP A 133 0.14 10.96 -2.46
N THR A 134 -0.54 11.75 -1.63
CA THR A 134 -0.05 12.06 -0.27
C THR A 134 0.09 10.77 0.55
N LEU A 135 -0.92 9.91 0.55
CA LEU A 135 -0.90 8.62 1.22
C LEU A 135 0.23 7.71 0.69
N ALA A 136 0.43 7.72 -0.63
CA ALA A 136 1.44 6.91 -1.29
C ALA A 136 2.88 7.30 -0.91
N ARG A 137 3.12 8.59 -0.65
CA ARG A 137 4.42 9.09 -0.16
C ARG A 137 4.70 8.67 1.27
N GLU A 138 3.67 8.57 2.11
CA GLU A 138 3.79 8.09 3.50
C GLU A 138 4.02 6.58 3.58
N TRP A 139 3.45 5.81 2.65
CA TRP A 139 3.48 4.34 2.68
C TRP A 139 4.16 3.75 1.44
N PRO A 140 5.50 3.90 1.29
CA PRO A 140 6.26 3.39 0.15
C PRO A 140 6.00 1.92 -0.19
N LEU A 141 5.91 1.04 0.82
CA LEU A 141 5.69 -0.39 0.59
C LEU A 141 4.44 -0.66 -0.26
N SER A 142 3.39 0.10 0.04
CA SER A 142 2.06 -0.02 -0.56
C SER A 142 1.89 0.75 -1.87
N SER A 143 2.78 1.69 -2.18
CA SER A 143 2.64 2.58 -3.34
C SER A 143 3.49 2.21 -4.55
N VAL A 144 4.24 1.11 -4.48
CA VAL A 144 5.05 0.63 -5.61
C VAL A 144 4.17 0.46 -6.86
N GLY A 145 4.65 0.98 -7.99
CA GLY A 145 3.93 1.02 -9.26
C GLY A 145 3.04 2.25 -9.45
N MET A 146 2.96 3.15 -8.46
CA MET A 146 2.33 4.46 -8.65
C MET A 146 3.32 5.46 -9.27
N PRO A 147 3.05 5.98 -10.50
CA PRO A 147 3.93 6.95 -11.14
C PRO A 147 3.93 8.29 -10.39
N GLY A 148 5.09 8.97 -10.38
CA GLY A 148 5.25 10.33 -9.85
C GLY A 148 5.26 10.43 -8.31
N VAL A 149 5.30 9.30 -7.60
CA VAL A 149 5.31 9.27 -6.14
C VAL A 149 6.74 9.09 -5.63
N GLU A 150 7.25 10.08 -4.91
CA GLU A 150 8.53 9.99 -4.20
C GLU A 150 8.27 9.69 -2.70
N PRO A 151 8.75 8.55 -2.17
CA PRO A 151 8.59 8.22 -0.75
C PRO A 151 9.20 9.28 0.17
N LYS A 152 8.55 9.55 1.31
CA LYS A 152 9.12 10.42 2.34
C LYS A 152 10.32 9.79 3.03
N SER A 153 10.24 8.49 3.32
CA SER A 153 11.30 7.74 3.97
C SER A 153 11.20 6.27 3.61
N ILE A 154 12.33 5.63 3.38
CA ILE A 154 12.41 4.17 3.17
C ILE A 154 12.98 3.43 4.37
N GLU A 155 13.38 4.16 5.43
CA GLU A 155 14.05 3.58 6.61
C GLU A 155 13.28 2.42 7.26
N PRO A 156 11.95 2.52 7.49
CA PRO A 156 11.20 1.43 8.11
C PRO A 156 11.21 0.13 7.29
N ILE A 157 11.39 0.24 5.98
CA ILE A 157 11.42 -0.89 5.04
C ILE A 157 12.85 -1.42 4.92
N ALA A 158 13.83 -0.55 4.70
CA ALA A 158 15.22 -0.96 4.53
C ALA A 158 15.85 -1.53 5.80
N GLY A 159 15.38 -1.10 6.98
CA GLY A 159 15.81 -1.64 8.27
C GLY A 159 15.32 -3.07 8.55
N HIS A 160 14.34 -3.58 7.78
CA HIS A 160 13.74 -4.89 8.02
C HIS A 160 13.91 -5.82 6.81
N PRO A 161 14.69 -6.91 6.90
CA PRO A 161 15.04 -7.76 5.75
C PRO A 161 13.85 -8.28 4.93
N GLY A 162 12.79 -8.72 5.61
CA GLY A 162 11.59 -9.21 4.94
C GLY A 162 10.79 -8.13 4.21
N LEU A 163 10.65 -6.92 4.80
CA LEU A 163 9.98 -5.81 4.12
C LEU A 163 10.81 -5.31 2.94
N LEU A 164 12.13 -5.23 3.09
CA LEU A 164 13.00 -4.89 1.97
C LEU A 164 12.84 -5.91 0.83
N ARG A 165 12.80 -7.21 1.13
CA ARG A 165 12.59 -8.23 0.10
C ARG A 165 11.24 -8.06 -0.60
N LEU A 166 10.16 -7.93 0.16
CA LEU A 166 8.82 -7.70 -0.39
C LEU A 166 8.76 -6.42 -1.24
N TYR A 167 9.43 -5.37 -0.81
CA TYR A 167 9.53 -4.10 -1.55
C TYR A 167 10.25 -4.28 -2.89
N ILE A 168 11.36 -5.00 -2.90
CA ILE A 168 12.08 -5.33 -4.14
C ILE A 168 11.23 -6.18 -5.07
N ASP A 169 10.58 -7.23 -4.57
CA ASP A 169 9.75 -8.11 -5.39
C ASP A 169 8.64 -7.31 -6.09
N ARG A 170 8.05 -6.33 -5.40
CA ARG A 170 7.06 -5.40 -5.99
C ARG A 170 7.68 -4.43 -7.00
N ILE A 171 8.86 -3.88 -6.72
CA ILE A 171 9.55 -2.97 -7.66
C ILE A 171 9.84 -3.70 -8.96
N VAL A 172 10.31 -4.95 -8.87
CA VAL A 172 10.57 -5.81 -10.03
C VAL A 172 9.29 -6.11 -10.79
N ALA A 173 8.24 -6.55 -10.08
CA ALA A 173 6.95 -6.87 -10.71
C ALA A 173 6.29 -5.67 -11.40
N ALA A 174 6.41 -4.47 -10.82
CA ALA A 174 5.87 -3.24 -11.37
C ALA A 174 6.81 -2.52 -12.35
N ALA A 175 8.05 -2.99 -12.49
CA ALA A 175 9.15 -2.28 -13.16
C ALA A 175 9.30 -0.81 -12.69
N ASP A 176 9.08 -0.56 -11.40
CA ASP A 176 9.03 0.79 -10.82
C ASP A 176 10.44 1.31 -10.48
N ILE A 177 11.17 1.70 -11.53
CA ILE A 177 12.54 2.20 -11.45
C ILE A 177 12.68 3.46 -10.59
N SER A 178 11.58 4.19 -10.37
CA SER A 178 11.56 5.41 -9.55
C SER A 178 11.95 5.14 -8.09
N ARG A 179 11.83 3.88 -7.63
CA ARG A 179 12.15 3.47 -6.25
C ARG A 179 13.61 3.16 -6.01
N LEU A 180 14.45 3.17 -7.05
CA LEU A 180 15.86 2.78 -6.99
C LEU A 180 16.80 3.93 -6.59
N GLY A 181 16.26 5.07 -6.13
CA GLY A 181 17.05 6.22 -5.70
C GLY A 181 17.87 5.98 -4.43
N ASP A 182 17.45 5.05 -3.55
CA ASP A 182 18.22 4.65 -2.37
C ASP A 182 19.18 3.50 -2.70
N GLN A 183 20.46 3.66 -2.32
CA GLN A 183 21.50 2.69 -2.63
C GLN A 183 21.22 1.30 -2.08
N ARG A 184 20.63 1.17 -0.87
CA ARG A 184 20.31 -0.12 -0.26
C ARG A 184 19.23 -0.85 -1.05
N VAL A 185 18.24 -0.10 -1.55
CA VAL A 185 17.18 -0.62 -2.41
C VAL A 185 17.76 -1.03 -3.76
N ALA A 186 18.60 -0.19 -4.37
CA ALA A 186 19.25 -0.50 -5.64
C ALA A 186 20.17 -1.74 -5.54
N ASP A 187 20.94 -1.86 -4.46
CA ASP A 187 21.80 -3.02 -4.20
C ASP A 187 20.97 -4.29 -3.98
N ALA A 188 19.85 -4.20 -3.24
CA ALA A 188 18.95 -5.32 -3.00
C ALA A 188 18.24 -5.75 -4.30
N ALA A 189 17.81 -4.81 -5.13
CA ALA A 189 17.25 -5.08 -6.45
C ALA A 189 18.25 -5.79 -7.36
N ARG A 190 19.51 -5.32 -7.40
CA ARG A 190 20.59 -5.97 -8.15
C ARG A 190 20.82 -7.42 -7.72
N ARG A 191 20.85 -7.67 -6.41
CA ARG A 191 21.00 -9.04 -5.89
C ARG A 191 19.81 -9.93 -6.21
N ALA A 192 18.59 -9.40 -6.20
CA ALA A 192 17.38 -10.16 -6.49
C ALA A 192 17.26 -10.55 -7.97
N VAL A 193 17.64 -9.66 -8.89
CA VAL A 193 17.66 -9.94 -10.33
C VAL A 193 18.88 -10.82 -10.70
N GLY A 194 19.99 -10.69 -9.98
CA GLY A 194 21.19 -11.49 -10.18
C GLY A 194 21.78 -11.28 -11.58
N ALA A 195 22.29 -12.37 -12.18
CA ALA A 195 22.79 -12.38 -13.56
C ALA A 195 21.70 -12.72 -14.61
N HIS A 196 20.44 -12.84 -14.19
CA HIS A 196 19.33 -13.30 -15.01
C HIS A 196 18.59 -12.11 -15.64
N ASP A 197 19.27 -11.47 -16.59
CA ASP A 197 18.78 -10.28 -17.29
C ASP A 197 17.43 -10.51 -18.01
N GLU A 198 17.13 -11.77 -18.34
CA GLU A 198 15.87 -12.20 -18.92
C GLU A 198 14.65 -12.04 -18.00
N LEU A 199 14.83 -12.03 -16.67
CA LEU A 199 13.72 -11.97 -15.71
C LEU A 199 13.16 -10.55 -15.54
N CYS A 200 13.98 -9.52 -15.78
CA CYS A 200 13.49 -8.14 -15.87
C CYS A 200 14.38 -7.28 -16.79
N PRO A 201 14.18 -7.34 -18.12
CA PRO A 201 15.08 -6.70 -19.09
C PRO A 201 15.15 -5.17 -18.98
N VAL A 202 14.16 -4.54 -18.37
CA VAL A 202 14.13 -3.09 -18.12
C VAL A 202 15.04 -2.75 -16.95
N LEU A 203 14.98 -3.50 -15.85
CA LEU A 203 15.80 -3.25 -14.66
C LEU A 203 17.27 -3.57 -14.90
N SER A 204 17.58 -4.66 -15.60
CA SER A 204 18.97 -5.01 -15.92
C SER A 204 19.70 -3.97 -16.78
N ARG A 205 18.96 -3.19 -17.58
CA ARG A 205 19.54 -2.10 -18.38
C ARG A 205 19.80 -0.82 -17.57
N LEU A 206 19.04 -0.60 -16.50
CA LEU A 206 19.06 0.64 -15.72
C LEU A 206 19.86 0.53 -14.43
N LEU A 207 20.04 -0.68 -13.91
CA LEU A 207 20.92 -0.93 -12.78
C LEU A 207 22.38 -0.92 -13.26
N PRO A 208 23.24 0.01 -12.78
CA PRO A 208 24.64 0.01 -13.16
C PRO A 208 25.27 -1.33 -12.76
N ARG A 209 25.97 -1.97 -13.71
CA ARG A 209 26.71 -3.21 -13.45
C ARG A 209 27.76 -2.91 -12.38
N GLY A 210 27.69 -3.63 -11.26
CA GLY A 210 28.76 -3.58 -10.27
C GLY A 210 30.06 -3.94 -10.98
N ASN A 211 31.10 -3.13 -10.79
CA ASN A 211 32.44 -3.52 -11.20
C ASN A 211 32.78 -4.76 -10.38
N ASP A 212 32.81 -5.94 -11.01
CA ASP A 212 33.42 -7.12 -10.41
C ASP A 212 34.87 -6.77 -10.06
N ARG A 213 35.15 -6.69 -8.76
CA ARG A 213 36.50 -6.68 -8.20
C ARG A 213 36.56 -7.72 -7.09
#